data_AF-A0A7S3N0R7-F1
#
_entry.id   AF-A0A7S3N0R7-F1
#
_cell.length_a   1.000
_cell.length_b   1.000
_cell.length_c   1.000
_cell.angle_alpha   90.00
_cell.angle_beta   90.00
_cell.angle_gamma   90.00
#
_symmetry.space_group_name_H-M   'P 1'
#
loop_
_entity.id
_entity.type
_entity.pdbx_description
1 polymer ?
#
loop_
_entity_poly.entity_id
_entity_poly.type
_entity_poly.pdbx_seq_one_letter_code
_entity_poly.pdbx_strand_id
1 'polypeptide(L)'
;VRACFIGYRDIGDTPRFSIINFTSDIDKVKTYISGVNASGGCDYPEDVQGGLHEALKQKWTPGSKRQIFHIFDAPAHGYTGNGYGDDYPKGSPEGHDLEKQMRQFHEMGIE
;
A
#
# COMPACT_ATOMS: atom_id res chain seq x y z
N VAL A 1 -14.90 11.77 10.13
CA VAL A 1 -13.70 11.06 9.63
C VAL A 1 -14.15 10.06 8.56
N ARG A 2 -13.36 9.87 7.50
CA ARG A 2 -13.56 8.77 6.54
C ARG A 2 -12.32 7.91 6.58
N ALA A 3 -12.50 6.59 6.57
CA ALA A 3 -11.40 5.63 6.56
C ALA A 3 -11.53 4.70 5.35
N CYS A 4 -10.39 4.34 4.79
CA CYS A 4 -10.24 3.28 3.78
C CYS A 4 -9.18 2.29 4.31
N PHE A 5 -9.07 1.14 3.68
CA PHE A 5 -8.01 0.19 3.97
C PHE A 5 -7.50 -0.41 2.66
N ILE A 6 -6.18 -0.55 2.58
CA ILE A 6 -5.46 -1.17 1.46
C ILE A 6 -4.50 -2.16 2.11
N GLY A 7 -4.84 -3.44 2.03
CA GLY A 7 -3.89 -4.53 2.26
C GLY A 7 -3.19 -4.85 0.95
N TYR A 8 -1.87 -4.87 0.94
CA TYR A 8 -1.05 -5.33 -0.18
C TYR A 8 -0.19 -6.52 0.27
N ARG A 9 0.23 -7.33 -0.68
CA ARG A 9 1.11 -8.51 -0.54
C ARG A 9 2.20 -8.40 -1.61
N ASP A 10 2.82 -9.51 -2.02
CA ASP A 10 3.79 -9.51 -3.10
C ASP A 10 3.11 -9.39 -4.49
N ILE A 11 3.87 -8.93 -5.49
CA ILE A 11 3.50 -8.75 -6.88
C ILE A 11 2.87 -10.01 -7.49
N GLY A 12 3.39 -11.20 -7.12
CA GLY A 12 2.92 -12.49 -7.62
C GLY A 12 1.69 -13.06 -6.89
N ASP A 13 1.31 -12.49 -5.75
CA ASP A 13 0.28 -13.06 -4.88
C ASP A 13 -1.15 -12.87 -5.40
N THR A 14 -2.02 -13.80 -5.02
CA THR A 14 -3.45 -13.75 -5.33
C THR A 14 -4.29 -13.94 -4.06
N PRO A 15 -5.06 -12.92 -3.62
CA PRO A 15 -5.17 -11.59 -4.20
C PRO A 15 -4.00 -10.67 -3.79
N ARG A 16 -3.34 -10.01 -4.75
CA ARG A 16 -2.30 -8.99 -4.48
C ARG A 16 -2.77 -7.84 -3.60
N PHE A 17 -4.03 -7.41 -3.75
CA PHE A 17 -4.62 -6.31 -2.98
C PHE A 17 -5.96 -6.67 -2.35
N SER A 18 -6.24 -6.07 -1.18
CA SER A 18 -7.54 -6.11 -0.50
C SER A 18 -7.95 -4.68 -0.14
N ILE A 19 -8.94 -4.13 -0.84
CA ILE A 19 -9.26 -2.70 -0.81
C ILE A 19 -10.72 -2.47 -0.39
N ILE A 20 -10.90 -1.60 0.61
CA ILE A 20 -12.18 -0.94 0.89
C ILE A 20 -11.99 0.57 0.78
N ASN A 21 -12.77 1.18 -0.11
CA ASN A 21 -12.72 2.62 -0.36
C ASN A 21 -13.17 3.45 0.85
N PHE A 22 -12.79 4.73 0.86
CA PHE A 22 -13.17 5.67 1.92
C PHE A 22 -14.67 5.70 2.22
N THR A 23 -15.01 5.33 3.46
CA THR A 23 -16.37 5.39 4.02
C THR A 23 -16.36 6.07 5.38
N SER A 24 -17.49 6.66 5.78
CA SER A 24 -17.71 7.15 7.15
C SER A 24 -18.20 6.05 8.11
N ASP A 25 -18.58 4.89 7.56
CA ASP A 25 -18.99 3.71 8.33
C ASP A 25 -17.74 2.93 8.80
N ILE A 26 -17.32 3.18 10.04
CA ILE A 26 -16.11 2.61 10.60
C ILE A 26 -16.29 1.11 10.92
N ASP A 27 -17.49 0.67 11.27
CA ASP A 27 -17.75 -0.73 11.57
C ASP A 27 -17.68 -1.57 10.30
N LYS A 28 -18.08 -1.01 9.15
CA LYS A 28 -17.83 -1.62 7.84
C LYS A 28 -16.34 -1.77 7.54
N VAL A 29 -15.51 -0.78 7.87
CA VAL A 29 -14.04 -0.88 7.69
C VAL A 29 -13.46 -1.96 8.59
N LYS A 30 -13.83 -1.99 9.87
CA LYS A 30 -13.39 -3.03 10.81
C LYS A 30 -13.79 -4.43 10.35
N THR A 31 -15.04 -4.59 9.94
CA THR A 31 -15.56 -5.87 9.43
C THR A 31 -14.79 -6.31 8.19
N TYR A 32 -14.52 -5.39 7.26
CA TYR A 32 -13.71 -5.68 6.09
C TYR A 32 -12.32 -6.17 6.46
N ILE A 33 -11.60 -5.41 7.32
CA ILE A 33 -10.25 -5.77 7.79
C ILE A 33 -10.26 -7.13 8.50
N SER A 34 -11.27 -7.42 9.32
CA SER A 34 -11.37 -8.71 10.04
C SER A 34 -11.53 -9.93 9.12
N GLY A 35 -12.01 -9.72 7.89
CA GLY A 35 -12.12 -10.76 6.87
C GLY A 35 -10.89 -10.90 5.98
N VAL A 36 -9.89 -10.01 6.10
CA VAL A 36 -8.65 -10.08 5.32
C VAL A 36 -7.72 -11.09 5.98
N ASN A 37 -7.33 -12.12 5.22
CA ASN A 37 -6.33 -13.08 5.65
C ASN A 37 -4.93 -12.65 5.20
N ALA A 38 -3.97 -12.65 6.10
CA ALA A 38 -2.55 -12.55 5.73
C ALA A 38 -2.13 -13.87 5.08
N SER A 39 -1.64 -13.80 3.84
CA SER A 39 -1.27 -14.96 3.03
C SER A 39 -0.28 -14.52 1.97
N GLY A 40 0.50 -15.46 1.44
CA GLY A 40 1.65 -15.12 0.60
C GLY A 40 2.92 -15.05 1.43
N GLY A 41 3.98 -14.50 0.82
CA GLY A 41 5.29 -14.36 1.44
C GLY A 41 6.11 -15.65 1.46
N CYS A 42 7.29 -15.61 0.83
CA CYS A 42 8.33 -16.63 0.93
C CYS A 42 9.72 -16.04 0.69
N ASP A 43 9.82 -15.05 -0.19
CA ASP A 43 10.92 -14.10 -0.38
C ASP A 43 10.63 -12.77 0.34
N TYR A 44 11.62 -11.88 0.51
CA TYR A 44 11.60 -10.88 1.58
C TYR A 44 11.02 -9.49 1.26
N PRO A 45 11.27 -8.79 0.15
CA PRO A 45 10.57 -7.52 -0.08
C PRO A 45 9.11 -7.73 -0.51
N GLU A 46 8.28 -6.71 -0.33
CA GLU A 46 6.85 -6.74 -0.68
C GLU A 46 6.50 -5.62 -1.68
N ASP A 47 5.30 -5.67 -2.26
CA ASP A 47 4.80 -4.68 -3.23
C ASP A 47 4.34 -3.35 -2.59
N VAL A 48 5.24 -2.72 -1.86
CA VAL A 48 5.01 -1.41 -1.22
C VAL A 48 4.62 -0.36 -2.27
N GLN A 49 5.30 -0.32 -3.41
CA GLN A 49 4.98 0.65 -4.46
C GLN A 49 3.56 0.45 -5.02
N GLY A 50 3.10 -0.78 -5.25
CA GLY A 50 1.73 -1.04 -5.68
C GLY A 50 0.70 -0.65 -4.61
N GLY A 51 0.94 -0.98 -3.34
CA GLY A 51 0.08 -0.57 -2.23
C GLY A 51 -0.09 0.94 -2.12
N LEU A 52 1.02 1.69 -2.25
CA LEU A 52 1.02 3.15 -2.25
C LEU A 52 0.36 3.73 -3.51
N HIS A 53 0.49 3.08 -4.67
CA HIS A 53 -0.22 3.48 -5.88
C HIS A 53 -1.75 3.37 -5.70
N GLU A 54 -2.22 2.29 -5.07
CA GLU A 54 -3.65 2.12 -4.75
C GLU A 54 -4.15 3.16 -3.75
N ALA A 55 -3.29 3.65 -2.84
CA ALA A 55 -3.60 4.76 -1.93
C ALA A 55 -3.75 6.10 -2.67
N LEU A 56 -2.88 6.38 -3.65
CA LEU A 56 -2.99 7.58 -4.50
C LEU A 56 -4.26 7.59 -5.37
N LYS A 57 -4.76 6.40 -5.76
CA LYS A 57 -6.02 6.25 -6.53
C LYS A 57 -7.29 6.49 -5.70
N GLN A 58 -7.19 6.57 -4.37
CA GLN A 58 -8.35 6.78 -3.52
C GLN A 58 -8.95 8.18 -3.67
N LYS A 59 -10.26 8.28 -3.43
CA LYS A 59 -11.00 9.56 -3.50
C LYS A 59 -10.81 10.40 -2.23
N TRP A 60 -9.62 10.98 -2.10
CA TRP A 60 -9.29 11.96 -1.07
C TRP A 60 -10.20 13.18 -1.15
N THR A 61 -10.69 13.64 0.00
CA THR A 61 -11.64 14.76 0.04
C THR A 61 -10.89 16.09 -0.14
N PRO A 62 -11.27 16.98 -1.08
CA PRO A 62 -10.68 18.31 -1.18
C PRO A 62 -10.78 19.08 0.15
N GLY A 63 -9.70 19.74 0.56
CA GLY A 63 -9.66 20.54 1.80
C GLY A 63 -9.65 19.74 3.12
N SER A 64 -9.66 18.41 3.09
CA SER A 64 -9.52 17.62 4.33
C SER A 64 -8.07 17.52 4.79
N LYS A 65 -7.85 17.27 6.08
CA LYS A 65 -6.61 16.66 6.56
C LYS A 65 -6.53 15.22 6.07
N ARG A 66 -5.36 14.77 5.62
CA ARG A 66 -5.15 13.49 4.96
C ARG A 66 -3.96 12.82 5.62
N GLN A 67 -4.14 11.58 6.05
CA GLN A 67 -3.12 10.85 6.79
C GLN A 67 -3.10 9.41 6.30
N ILE A 68 -1.90 8.84 6.18
CA ILE A 68 -1.68 7.41 5.95
C ILE A 68 -0.93 6.82 7.14
N PHE A 69 -1.43 5.70 7.63
CA PHE A 69 -0.72 4.85 8.57
C PHE A 69 -0.21 3.64 7.79
N HIS A 70 1.05 3.67 7.41
CA HIS A 70 1.69 2.58 6.68
C HIS A 70 2.29 1.58 7.68
N ILE A 71 1.71 0.38 7.73
CA ILE A 71 2.08 -0.68 8.67
C ILE A 71 2.65 -1.85 7.85
N PHE A 72 3.90 -2.20 8.10
CA PHE A 72 4.64 -3.21 7.36
C PHE A 72 5.80 -3.75 8.20
N ASP A 73 6.25 -4.96 7.88
CA ASP A 73 7.39 -5.65 8.50
C ASP A 73 8.48 -6.06 7.49
N ALA A 74 8.28 -5.72 6.21
CA ALA A 74 9.17 -6.01 5.09
C ALA A 74 9.47 -4.75 4.23
N PRO A 75 10.65 -4.66 3.59
CA PRO A 75 11.01 -3.54 2.71
C PRO A 75 10.27 -3.61 1.37
N ALA A 76 10.40 -2.54 0.59
CA ALA A 76 9.93 -2.50 -0.79
C ALA A 76 10.88 -3.25 -1.75
N HIS A 77 10.34 -3.85 -2.81
CA HIS A 77 11.14 -4.33 -3.94
C HIS A 77 12.02 -3.22 -4.54
N GLY A 78 13.22 -3.58 -4.99
CA GLY A 78 14.21 -2.67 -5.56
C GLY A 78 15.05 -1.93 -4.51
N TYR A 79 14.88 -2.21 -3.22
CA TYR A 79 15.72 -1.66 -2.16
C TYR A 79 17.01 -2.47 -1.98
N THR A 80 18.12 -1.92 -2.49
CA THR A 80 19.45 -2.53 -2.36
C THR A 80 20.04 -2.27 -0.97
N GLY A 81 19.56 -2.99 0.04
CA GLY A 81 20.04 -2.86 1.42
C GLY A 81 19.39 -3.80 2.42
N ASN A 82 18.50 -4.67 1.94
CA ASN A 82 17.72 -5.59 2.75
C ASN A 82 18.53 -6.80 3.25
N GLY A 83 19.57 -7.22 2.55
CA GLY A 83 20.37 -8.41 2.92
C GLY A 83 19.68 -9.74 2.62
N TYR A 84 18.56 -9.72 1.89
CA TYR A 84 17.78 -10.89 1.48
C TYR A 84 17.66 -10.93 -0.05
N GLY A 85 17.17 -12.06 -0.59
CA GLY A 85 16.80 -12.15 -2.00
C GLY A 85 15.62 -11.22 -2.32
N ASP A 86 15.62 -10.68 -3.54
CA ASP A 86 14.55 -9.85 -4.09
C ASP A 86 14.25 -10.36 -5.49
N ASP A 87 13.06 -10.92 -5.69
CA ASP A 87 12.61 -11.44 -6.99
C ASP A 87 12.29 -10.30 -7.98
N TYR A 88 12.15 -9.07 -7.46
CA TYR A 88 11.93 -7.85 -8.24
C TYR A 88 13.00 -6.79 -7.90
N PRO A 89 14.30 -7.06 -8.17
CA PRO A 89 15.40 -6.18 -7.75
C PRO A 89 15.44 -4.83 -8.49
N LYS A 90 14.57 -4.63 -9.48
CA LYS A 90 14.36 -3.36 -10.19
C LYS A 90 13.13 -2.59 -9.68
N GLY A 91 12.48 -3.07 -8.62
CA GLY A 91 11.22 -2.54 -8.11
C GLY A 91 10.00 -3.01 -8.90
N SER A 92 8.90 -2.28 -8.73
CA SER A 92 7.60 -2.61 -9.35
C SER A 92 7.70 -2.79 -10.87
N PRO A 93 7.21 -3.91 -11.44
CA PRO A 93 7.18 -4.15 -12.89
C PRO A 93 6.20 -3.21 -13.61
N GLU A 94 5.27 -2.59 -12.89
CA GLU A 94 4.37 -1.56 -13.42
C GLU A 94 5.06 -0.18 -13.54
N GLY A 95 6.33 -0.06 -13.14
CA GLY A 95 7.09 1.18 -13.20
C GLY A 95 6.72 2.19 -12.12
N HIS A 96 6.08 1.73 -11.03
CA HIS A 96 5.86 2.57 -9.86
C HIS A 96 7.18 2.88 -9.17
N ASP A 97 7.44 4.18 -9.00
CA ASP A 97 8.67 4.70 -8.43
C ASP A 97 8.36 5.36 -7.08
N LEU A 98 9.02 4.88 -6.02
CA LEU A 98 8.71 5.28 -4.66
C LEU A 98 8.98 6.77 -4.42
N GLU A 99 10.05 7.33 -5.00
CA GLU A 99 10.37 8.75 -4.85
C GLU A 99 9.30 9.62 -5.51
N LYS A 100 8.87 9.29 -6.73
CA LYS A 100 7.77 9.99 -7.41
C LYS A 100 6.46 9.87 -6.63
N GLN A 101 6.17 8.72 -6.05
CA GLN A 101 4.97 8.54 -5.22
C GLN A 101 5.03 9.43 -3.97
N MET A 102 6.16 9.48 -3.27
CA MET A 102 6.31 10.38 -2.11
C MET A 102 6.13 11.85 -2.48
N ARG A 103 6.61 12.28 -3.65
CA ARG A 103 6.34 13.63 -4.19
C ARG A 103 4.85 13.84 -4.42
N GLN A 104 4.14 12.86 -4.98
CA GLN A 104 2.69 12.95 -5.17
C GLN A 104 1.91 13.01 -3.85
N PHE A 105 2.28 12.20 -2.84
CA PHE A 105 1.68 12.29 -1.51
C PHE A 105 1.86 13.70 -0.92
N HIS A 106 3.07 14.25 -1.01
CA HIS A 106 3.36 15.60 -0.54
C HIS A 106 2.55 16.68 -1.29
N GLU A 107 2.50 16.63 -2.62
CA GLU A 107 1.71 17.57 -3.44
C GLU A 107 0.21 17.49 -3.14
N MET A 108 -0.27 16.30 -2.78
CA MET A 108 -1.65 16.08 -2.32
C MET A 108 -1.85 16.44 -0.83
N GLY A 109 -0.83 16.88 -0.10
CA GLY A 109 -0.94 17.18 1.33
C GLY A 109 -1.37 15.97 2.16
N ILE A 110 -0.92 14.77 1.76
CA ILE A 110 -1.07 13.53 2.51
C ILE A 110 0.16 13.39 3.40
N GLU A 111 -0.08 13.30 4.70
CA GLU A 111 0.94 13.09 5.74
C GLU A 111 1.08 11.61 6.12
#